data_AF-A0A0F9I1Q7-F1
#
_entry.id   AF-A0A0F9I1Q7-F1
#
_cell.length_a   1.000
_cell.length_b   1.000
_cell.length_c   1.000
_cell.angle_alpha   90.00
_cell.angle_beta   90.00
_cell.angle_gamma   90.00
#
_symmetry.space_group_name_H-M   'P 1'
#
loop_
_entity.id
_entity.type
_entity.pdbx_description
1 polymer ?
#
loop_
_entity_poly.entity_id
_entity_poly.type
_entity_poly.pdbx_seq_one_letter_code
_entity_poly.pdbx_strand_id
1 'polypeptide(L)'
;MHRGKPSVNDIISQTEKCKLYYSNYRGALVQDEEFYELEFANRLGIPKQYRNEAVVLTTARDMVDAFVDHIDLANARVFVNKKGITQKADDVAENERRFYLGLLHETNIGSSISPWRVGGKHYANHGLSVMKTIWEADNWLDKPAKLDDESDEHYAERIERWAEDHPLSLPILIQAINPHNVMLDPSYGGKL
;
A
#
# COMPACT_ATOMS: atom_id res chain seq x y z
N MET A 1 5.28 25.15 -21.78
CA MET A 1 5.68 23.80 -22.25
C MET A 1 6.17 23.90 -23.68
N HIS A 2 7.45 23.57 -23.93
CA HIS A 2 7.91 23.37 -25.31
C HIS A 2 7.15 22.22 -25.95
N ARG A 3 6.48 22.48 -27.08
CA ARG A 3 5.87 21.45 -27.91
C ARG A 3 6.99 20.79 -28.73
N GLY A 4 7.58 19.74 -28.19
CA GLY A 4 8.65 18.94 -28.83
C GLY A 4 9.02 17.74 -27.96
N LYS A 5 9.63 16.71 -28.57
CA LYS A 5 10.20 15.60 -27.79
C LYS A 5 11.31 16.16 -26.88
N PRO A 6 11.37 15.78 -25.58
CA PRO A 6 12.42 16.23 -24.69
C PRO A 6 13.79 15.81 -25.23
N SER A 7 14.75 16.73 -25.19
CA SER A 7 16.14 16.46 -25.52
C SER A 7 16.83 15.73 -24.36
N VAL A 8 18.01 15.14 -24.62
CA VAL A 8 18.85 14.54 -23.55
C VAL A 8 19.18 15.57 -22.47
N ASN A 9 19.44 16.82 -22.85
CA ASN A 9 19.73 17.90 -21.90
C ASN A 9 18.53 18.24 -21.01
N ASP A 10 17.31 18.16 -21.56
CA ASP A 10 16.08 18.36 -20.77
C ASP A 10 15.92 17.25 -19.73
N ILE A 11 16.21 15.99 -20.09
CA ILE A 11 16.16 14.85 -19.18
C ILE A 11 17.19 14.99 -18.07
N ILE A 12 18.44 15.37 -18.39
CA ILE A 12 19.49 15.58 -17.41
C ILE A 12 19.09 16.71 -16.44
N SER A 13 18.65 17.85 -16.97
CA SER A 13 18.20 19.00 -16.19
C SER A 13 17.07 18.62 -15.23
N GLN A 14 16.07 17.88 -15.72
CA GLN A 14 14.96 17.41 -14.90
C GLN A 14 15.42 16.40 -13.84
N THR A 15 16.36 15.51 -14.18
CA THR A 15 16.92 14.53 -13.25
C THR A 15 17.63 15.20 -12.09
N GLU A 16 18.46 16.22 -12.35
CA GLU A 16 19.17 16.96 -11.30
C GLU A 16 18.20 17.72 -10.39
N LYS A 17 17.16 18.34 -10.96
CA LYS A 17 16.09 18.96 -10.16
C LYS A 17 15.38 17.95 -9.27
N CYS A 18 15.02 16.78 -9.81
CA CYS A 18 14.41 15.70 -9.04
C CYS A 18 15.33 15.23 -7.92
N LYS A 19 16.62 14.97 -8.19
CA LYS A 19 17.58 14.55 -7.17
C LYS A 19 17.64 15.54 -6.01
N LEU A 20 17.75 16.83 -6.30
CA LEU A 20 17.79 17.88 -5.28
C LEU A 20 16.49 17.97 -4.47
N TYR A 21 15.35 17.84 -5.14
CA TYR A 21 14.05 17.90 -4.49
C TYR A 21 13.83 16.71 -3.55
N TYR A 22 14.08 15.49 -4.03
CA TYR A 22 13.80 14.27 -3.28
C TYR A 22 14.89 13.90 -2.28
N SER A 23 16.13 14.40 -2.40
CA SER A 23 17.20 14.08 -1.45
C SER A 23 16.87 14.53 -0.03
N ASN A 24 16.28 15.72 0.12
CA ASN A 24 15.86 16.24 1.42
C ASN A 24 14.74 15.39 2.02
N TYR A 25 13.73 15.07 1.21
CA TYR A 25 12.61 14.22 1.65
C TYR A 25 13.08 12.82 2.05
N ARG A 26 13.90 12.16 1.23
CA ARG A 26 14.46 10.84 1.54
C ARG A 26 15.36 10.88 2.76
N GLY A 27 16.17 11.93 2.91
CA GLY A 27 17.04 12.12 4.07
C GLY A 27 16.25 12.21 5.38
N ALA A 28 15.09 12.85 5.37
CA ALA A 28 14.20 12.88 6.54
C ALA A 28 13.66 11.48 6.88
N LEU A 29 13.16 10.75 5.88
CA LEU A 29 12.65 9.38 6.09
C LEU A 29 13.74 8.42 6.60
N VAL A 30 14.97 8.55 6.10
CA VAL A 30 16.11 7.75 6.62
C VAL A 30 16.36 8.08 8.08
N GLN A 31 16.33 9.35 8.46
CA GLN A 31 16.48 9.73 9.87
C GLN A 31 15.36 9.17 10.74
N ASP A 32 14.11 9.14 10.26
CA ASP A 32 12.99 8.55 11.00
C ASP A 32 13.20 7.03 11.20
N GLU A 33 13.73 6.31 10.21
CA GLU A 33 14.07 4.88 10.36
C GLU A 33 15.25 4.66 11.30
N GLU A 34 16.31 5.46 11.20
CA GLU A 34 17.44 5.43 12.15
C GLU A 34 16.97 5.67 13.59
N PHE A 35 16.01 6.58 13.79
CA PHE A 35 15.41 6.82 15.10
C PHE A 35 14.61 5.62 15.59
N TYR A 36 13.78 5.02 14.74
CA TYR A 36 12.98 3.84 15.11
C TYR A 36 13.84 2.61 15.43
N GLU A 37 14.90 2.36 14.66
CA GLU A 37 15.84 1.26 14.90
C GLU A 37 16.91 1.60 15.96
N LEU A 38 16.79 2.76 16.62
CA LEU A 38 17.65 3.21 17.72
C LEU A 38 19.12 3.44 17.33
N GLU A 39 19.38 3.68 16.04
CA GLU A 39 20.71 3.87 15.44
C GLU A 39 21.27 5.30 15.60
N PHE A 40 20.83 6.04 16.61
CA PHE A 40 21.21 7.43 16.85
C PHE A 40 22.10 7.64 18.09
N ALA A 41 22.62 6.56 18.70
CA ALA A 41 23.48 6.65 19.88
C ALA A 41 24.67 7.62 19.70
N ASN A 42 25.27 7.61 18.49
CA ASN A 42 26.39 8.50 18.14
C ASN A 42 26.00 10.00 18.09
N ARG A 43 24.71 10.32 17.99
CA ARG A 43 24.17 11.68 17.91
C ARG A 43 23.81 12.27 19.29
N LEU A 44 23.82 11.46 20.36
CA LEU A 44 23.45 11.88 21.71
C LEU A 44 24.48 12.77 22.42
N GLY A 45 25.60 13.09 21.76
CA GLY A 45 26.63 13.97 22.35
C GLY A 45 27.34 13.36 23.56
N ILE A 46 27.26 12.04 23.75
CA ILE A 46 27.85 11.35 24.90
C ILE A 46 29.37 11.55 24.90
N PRO A 47 29.95 12.04 26.01
CA PRO A 47 31.40 12.20 26.14
C PRO A 47 32.12 10.89 25.82
N LYS A 48 33.25 10.95 25.11
CA LYS A 48 33.97 9.77 24.60
C LYS A 48 34.20 8.69 25.67
N GLN A 49 34.50 9.11 26.90
CA GLN A 49 34.75 8.22 28.03
C GLN A 49 33.54 7.38 28.47
N TYR A 50 32.31 7.80 28.14
CA TYR A 50 31.07 7.10 28.54
C TYR A 50 30.33 6.47 27.36
N ARG A 51 30.88 6.51 26.14
CA ARG A 51 30.18 5.99 24.94
C ARG A 51 29.87 4.51 25.00
N ASN A 52 30.75 3.72 25.61
CA ASN A 52 30.57 2.27 25.75
C ASN A 52 29.62 1.90 26.90
N GLU A 53 29.31 2.85 27.78
CA GLU A 53 28.41 2.67 28.93
C GLU A 53 27.00 3.20 28.64
N ALA A 54 26.85 4.02 27.61
CA ALA A 54 25.57 4.57 27.22
C ALA A 54 24.71 3.53 26.51
N VAL A 55 23.45 3.44 26.93
CA VAL A 55 22.44 2.55 26.36
C VAL A 55 21.29 3.40 25.87
N VAL A 56 20.88 3.20 24.61
CA VAL A 56 19.63 3.76 24.09
C VAL A 56 18.50 2.85 24.58
N LEU A 57 17.55 3.43 25.31
CA LEU A 57 16.42 2.69 25.84
C LEU A 57 15.44 2.32 24.72
N THR A 58 14.88 1.11 24.79
CA THR A 58 13.91 0.60 23.81
C THR A 58 12.59 1.37 23.82
N THR A 59 12.31 2.13 24.89
CA THR A 59 11.10 2.95 25.04
C THR A 59 10.86 3.92 23.89
N ALA A 60 11.91 4.37 23.20
CA ALA A 60 11.76 5.22 22.02
C ALA A 60 11.06 4.49 20.85
N ARG A 61 11.36 3.20 20.67
CA ARG A 61 10.68 2.33 19.70
C ARG A 61 9.26 1.97 20.16
N ASP A 62 9.12 1.70 21.46
CA ASP A 62 7.83 1.31 22.05
C ASP A 62 6.74 2.37 21.82
N MET A 63 7.09 3.66 21.73
CA MET A 63 6.11 4.71 21.41
C MET A 63 5.48 4.54 20.02
N VAL A 64 6.28 4.17 19.00
CA VAL A 64 5.79 3.94 17.65
C VAL A 64 4.96 2.66 17.60
N ASP A 65 5.44 1.59 18.24
CA ASP A 65 4.71 0.32 18.28
C ASP A 65 3.38 0.47 19.04
N ALA A 66 3.37 1.19 20.16
CA ALA A 66 2.16 1.53 20.90
C ALA A 66 1.20 2.38 20.06
N PHE A 67 1.70 3.36 19.28
CA PHE A 67 0.85 4.13 18.38
C PHE A 67 0.16 3.22 17.36
N VAL A 68 0.89 2.29 16.75
CA VAL A 68 0.34 1.33 15.78
C VAL A 68 -0.73 0.44 16.41
N ASP A 69 -0.50 -0.02 17.64
CA ASP A 69 -1.47 -0.85 18.36
C ASP A 69 -2.75 -0.06 18.74
N HIS A 70 -2.70 1.28 18.79
CA HIS A 70 -3.88 2.14 18.96
C HIS A 70 -4.61 2.45 17.64
N ILE A 71 -4.06 2.06 16.48
CA ILE A 71 -4.78 2.11 15.22
C ILE A 71 -5.69 0.89 15.14
N ASP A 72 -6.99 1.10 15.35
CA ASP A 72 -7.98 0.03 15.24
C ASP A 72 -8.21 -0.40 13.79
N LEU A 73 -7.34 -1.30 13.32
CA LEU A 73 -7.43 -1.93 12.01
C LEU A 73 -8.46 -3.08 11.97
N ALA A 74 -8.84 -3.61 13.14
CA ALA A 74 -9.80 -4.70 13.24
C ALA A 74 -11.22 -4.22 12.95
N ASN A 75 -11.58 -3.00 13.35
CA ASN A 75 -12.90 -2.41 13.15
C ASN A 75 -12.93 -1.36 12.02
N ALA A 76 -12.12 -1.55 10.98
CA ALA A 76 -12.09 -0.65 9.82
C ALA A 76 -13.50 -0.52 9.20
N ARG A 77 -13.95 0.72 8.98
CA ARG A 77 -15.26 1.02 8.41
C ARG A 77 -15.12 1.40 6.96
N VAL A 78 -15.85 0.70 6.09
CA VAL A 78 -15.99 1.09 4.69
C VAL A 78 -17.27 1.89 4.50
N PHE A 79 -17.12 3.08 3.91
CA PHE A 79 -18.22 3.89 3.43
C PHE A 79 -18.18 3.92 1.90
N VAL A 80 -19.30 3.54 1.29
CA VAL A 80 -19.50 3.65 -0.15
C VAL A 80 -20.53 4.72 -0.41
N ASN A 81 -20.18 5.71 -1.22
CA ASN A 81 -21.09 6.77 -1.60
C ASN A 81 -22.09 6.25 -2.64
N LYS A 82 -23.38 6.31 -2.31
CA LYS A 82 -24.46 6.00 -3.25
C LYS A 82 -24.41 6.92 -4.46
N LYS A 83 -24.50 6.35 -5.67
CA LYS A 83 -24.58 7.10 -6.93
C LYS A 83 -26.02 7.18 -7.45
N GLY A 84 -26.88 7.89 -6.72
CA GLY A 84 -28.27 8.13 -7.13
C GLY A 84 -29.26 8.02 -5.98
N ILE A 85 -30.56 8.02 -6.29
CA ILE A 85 -31.66 7.94 -5.30
C ILE A 85 -32.52 6.68 -5.44
N THR A 86 -32.23 5.82 -6.42
CA THR A 86 -33.02 4.62 -6.70
C THR A 86 -32.66 3.46 -5.75
N GLN A 87 -33.57 2.49 -5.58
CA GLN A 87 -33.32 1.26 -4.83
C GLN A 87 -32.14 0.47 -5.40
N LYS A 88 -32.04 0.40 -6.75
CA LYS A 88 -30.91 -0.23 -7.42
C LYS A 88 -29.57 0.38 -7.01
N ALA A 89 -29.52 1.69 -6.79
CA ALA A 89 -28.30 2.35 -6.33
C ALA A 89 -27.98 2.02 -4.85
N ASP A 90 -28.99 1.74 -4.01
CA ASP A 90 -28.78 1.24 -2.64
C ASP A 90 -28.18 -0.17 -2.67
N ASP A 91 -28.77 -1.06 -3.47
CA ASP A 91 -28.32 -2.45 -3.56
C ASP A 91 -26.88 -2.54 -4.08
N VAL A 92 -26.52 -1.72 -5.07
CA VAL A 92 -25.14 -1.62 -5.58
C VAL A 92 -24.17 -1.11 -4.52
N ALA A 93 -24.53 -0.03 -3.81
CA ALA A 93 -23.65 0.53 -2.78
C ALA A 93 -23.42 -0.44 -1.60
N GLU A 94 -24.46 -1.17 -1.19
CA GLU A 94 -24.34 -2.20 -0.15
C GLU A 94 -23.50 -3.39 -0.62
N ASN A 95 -23.64 -3.82 -1.88
CA ASN A 95 -22.79 -4.88 -2.46
C ASN A 95 -21.31 -4.45 -2.52
N GLU A 96 -21.03 -3.23 -2.99
CA GLU A 96 -19.67 -2.67 -2.98
C GLU A 96 -19.12 -2.58 -1.56
N ARG A 97 -19.92 -2.13 -0.59
CA ARG A 97 -19.51 -2.06 0.81
C ARG A 97 -19.14 -3.43 1.37
N ARG A 98 -19.96 -4.46 1.11
CA ARG A 98 -19.68 -5.85 1.52
C ARG A 98 -18.41 -6.38 0.87
N PHE A 99 -18.21 -6.11 -0.42
CA PHE A 99 -17.01 -6.50 -1.14
C PHE A 99 -15.75 -5.89 -0.49
N TYR A 100 -15.73 -4.58 -0.24
CA TYR A 100 -14.58 -3.91 0.38
C TYR A 100 -14.34 -4.35 1.82
N LEU A 101 -15.40 -4.65 2.60
CA LEU A 101 -15.26 -5.23 3.94
C LEU A 101 -14.63 -6.64 3.87
N GLY A 102 -15.03 -7.45 2.89
CA GLY A 102 -14.42 -8.75 2.62
C GLY A 102 -12.94 -8.63 2.24
N LEU A 103 -12.60 -7.70 1.33
CA LEU A 103 -11.22 -7.40 0.95
C LEU A 103 -10.36 -6.98 2.14
N LEU A 104 -10.88 -6.10 3.02
CA LEU A 104 -10.19 -5.70 4.24
C LEU A 104 -9.96 -6.88 5.18
N HIS A 105 -11.01 -7.70 5.41
CA HIS A 105 -10.91 -8.87 6.25
C HIS A 105 -9.83 -9.84 5.75
N GLU A 106 -9.88 -10.19 4.47
CA GLU A 106 -8.95 -11.15 3.86
C GLU A 106 -7.51 -10.64 3.90
N THR A 107 -7.29 -9.39 3.51
CA THR A 107 -5.93 -8.83 3.50
C THR A 107 -5.38 -8.59 4.90
N ASN A 108 -6.23 -8.34 5.91
CA ASN A 108 -5.79 -8.10 7.28
C ASN A 108 -5.58 -9.39 8.10
N ILE A 109 -6.46 -10.38 7.95
CA ILE A 109 -6.46 -11.61 8.76
C ILE A 109 -5.87 -12.80 7.99
N GLY A 110 -6.10 -12.87 6.68
CA GLY A 110 -5.60 -13.95 5.82
C GLY A 110 -4.10 -13.84 5.47
N SER A 111 -3.52 -12.64 5.58
CA SER A 111 -2.09 -12.43 5.33
C SER A 111 -1.24 -12.73 6.57
N SER A 112 -0.09 -13.40 6.38
CA SER A 112 0.90 -13.61 7.46
C SER A 112 1.45 -12.30 8.03
N ILE A 113 1.54 -11.27 7.19
CA ILE A 113 1.87 -9.90 7.56
C ILE A 113 0.77 -9.00 7.00
N SER A 114 -0.02 -8.40 7.88
CA SER A 114 -1.07 -7.46 7.47
C SER A 114 -0.45 -6.22 6.82
N PRO A 115 -0.76 -5.93 5.54
CA PRO A 115 -0.28 -4.71 4.88
C PRO A 115 -0.83 -3.46 5.59
N TRP A 116 -2.02 -3.55 6.20
CA TRP A 116 -2.61 -2.44 6.96
C TRP A 116 -1.79 -2.09 8.20
N ARG A 117 -1.29 -3.10 8.93
CA ARG A 117 -0.43 -2.88 10.10
C ARG A 117 0.91 -2.28 9.70
N VAL A 118 1.49 -2.75 8.60
CA VAL A 118 2.72 -2.18 8.03
C VAL A 118 2.51 -0.73 7.59
N GLY A 119 1.40 -0.43 6.92
CA GLY A 119 1.03 0.94 6.58
C GLY A 119 0.83 1.84 7.82
N GLY A 120 0.18 1.32 8.86
CA GLY A 120 0.06 2.00 10.15
C GLY A 120 1.42 2.35 10.77
N LYS A 121 2.38 1.42 10.71
CA LYS A 121 3.77 1.67 11.15
C LYS A 121 4.46 2.73 10.31
N HIS A 122 4.32 2.68 8.98
CA HIS A 122 4.86 3.73 8.12
C HIS A 122 4.24 5.10 8.44
N TYR A 123 2.94 5.16 8.70
CA TYR A 123 2.29 6.40 9.11
C TYR A 123 2.79 6.89 10.47
N ALA A 124 2.94 6.00 11.46
CA ALA A 124 3.45 6.35 12.78
C ALA A 124 4.88 6.87 12.75
N ASN A 125 5.73 6.27 11.89
CA ASN A 125 7.14 6.63 11.79
C ASN A 125 7.39 7.86 10.91
N HIS A 126 6.76 7.90 9.73
CA HIS A 126 7.07 8.84 8.65
C HIS A 126 6.00 9.91 8.44
N GLY A 127 4.85 9.78 9.12
CA GLY A 127 3.65 10.59 8.85
C GLY A 127 2.95 10.27 7.52
N LEU A 128 3.38 9.23 6.80
CA LEU A 128 2.83 8.82 5.51
C LEU A 128 2.75 7.29 5.40
N SER A 129 1.61 6.79 4.93
CA SER A 129 1.44 5.40 4.52
C SER A 129 1.19 5.34 3.02
N VAL A 130 1.84 4.41 2.34
CA VAL A 130 1.63 4.17 0.91
C VAL A 130 1.18 2.73 0.71
N MET A 131 -0.01 2.59 0.13
CA MET A 131 -0.57 1.29 -0.25
C MET A 131 -0.56 1.16 -1.77
N LYS A 132 -0.06 0.03 -2.25
CA LYS A 132 -0.10 -0.35 -3.66
C LYS A 132 -1.10 -1.49 -3.82
N THR A 133 -2.08 -1.26 -4.69
CA THR A 133 -3.03 -2.29 -5.11
C THR A 133 -2.57 -2.87 -6.44
N ILE A 134 -2.47 -4.19 -6.53
CA ILE A 134 -2.01 -4.92 -7.72
C ILE A 134 -3.11 -5.86 -8.16
N TRP A 135 -3.45 -5.79 -9.45
CA TRP A 135 -4.32 -6.76 -10.10
C TRP A 135 -3.49 -7.98 -10.53
N GLU A 136 -3.84 -9.15 -10.04
CA GLU A 136 -3.18 -10.41 -10.36
C GLU A 136 -4.08 -11.22 -11.29
N ALA A 137 -3.97 -10.93 -12.59
CA ALA A 137 -4.82 -11.51 -13.63
C ALA A 137 -4.74 -13.04 -13.65
N ASP A 138 -3.57 -13.61 -13.38
CA ASP A 138 -3.34 -15.06 -13.41
C ASP A 138 -4.14 -15.81 -12.34
N ASN A 139 -4.50 -15.12 -11.25
CA ASN A 139 -5.35 -15.66 -10.18
C ASN A 139 -6.86 -15.48 -10.45
N TRP A 140 -7.22 -14.91 -11.60
CA TRP A 140 -8.59 -14.79 -12.06
C TRP A 140 -8.77 -15.61 -13.34
N LEU A 141 -9.15 -16.87 -13.15
CA LEU A 141 -9.36 -17.78 -14.27
C LEU A 141 -10.56 -17.32 -15.11
N ASP A 142 -10.37 -17.15 -16.41
CA ASP A 142 -11.44 -16.74 -17.30
C ASP A 142 -12.57 -17.77 -17.32
N LYS A 143 -13.81 -17.27 -17.34
CA LYS A 143 -14.97 -18.15 -17.51
C LYS A 143 -14.90 -18.82 -18.89
N PRO A 144 -14.99 -20.15 -18.97
CA PRO A 144 -14.93 -20.84 -20.25
C PRO A 144 -16.08 -20.38 -21.15
N ALA A 145 -15.75 -19.97 -22.37
CA ALA A 145 -16.75 -19.73 -23.41
C ALA A 145 -17.25 -21.06 -23.97
N LYS A 146 -18.53 -21.14 -24.32
CA LYS A 146 -19.09 -22.31 -25.02
C LYS A 146 -18.44 -22.41 -26.40
N LEU A 147 -17.96 -23.61 -26.76
CA LEU A 147 -17.40 -23.86 -28.09
C LEU A 147 -18.55 -24.09 -29.10
N ASP A 148 -18.32 -23.74 -30.36
CA ASP A 148 -19.35 -23.83 -31.42
C ASP A 148 -19.88 -25.27 -31.59
N ASP A 149 -19.04 -26.27 -31.34
CA ASP A 149 -19.33 -27.70 -31.54
C ASP A 149 -19.70 -28.43 -30.23
N GLU A 150 -19.85 -27.71 -29.11
CA GLU A 150 -20.07 -28.29 -27.79
C GLU A 150 -21.56 -28.41 -27.46
N SER A 151 -21.96 -29.58 -26.92
CA SER A 151 -23.32 -29.79 -26.42
C SER A 151 -23.59 -28.96 -25.15
N ASP A 152 -24.85 -28.62 -24.90
CA ASP A 152 -25.24 -27.87 -23.69
C ASP A 152 -24.86 -28.61 -22.40
N GLU A 153 -24.97 -29.94 -22.38
CA GLU A 153 -24.60 -30.78 -21.24
C GLU A 153 -23.09 -30.74 -20.96
N HIS A 154 -22.26 -30.85 -22.00
CA HIS A 154 -20.80 -30.81 -21.84
C HIS A 154 -20.32 -29.41 -21.41
N TYR A 155 -20.96 -28.35 -21.91
CA TYR A 155 -20.70 -26.99 -21.45
C TYR A 155 -21.08 -26.80 -19.97
N ALA A 156 -22.22 -27.36 -19.53
CA ALA A 156 -22.64 -27.30 -18.13
C ALA A 156 -21.66 -28.00 -17.19
N GLU A 157 -21.21 -29.21 -17.52
CA GLU A 157 -20.19 -29.94 -16.75
C GLU A 157 -18.87 -29.17 -16.65
N ARG A 158 -18.44 -28.51 -17.73
CA ARG A 158 -17.22 -27.70 -17.75
C ARG A 158 -17.33 -26.44 -16.89
N ILE A 159 -18.51 -25.82 -16.86
CA ILE A 159 -18.80 -24.68 -15.99
C ILE A 159 -18.84 -25.10 -14.52
N GLU A 160 -19.42 -26.27 -14.23
CA GLU A 160 -19.47 -26.82 -12.87
C GLU A 160 -18.05 -27.13 -12.36
N ARG A 161 -17.23 -27.84 -13.16
CA ARG A 161 -15.82 -28.07 -12.82
C ARG A 161 -15.04 -26.77 -12.67
N TRP A 162 -15.24 -25.80 -13.56
CA TRP A 162 -14.61 -24.49 -13.45
C TRP A 162 -15.01 -23.75 -12.16
N ALA A 163 -16.24 -23.92 -11.68
CA ALA A 163 -16.71 -23.34 -10.43
C ALA A 163 -16.16 -24.08 -9.20
N GLU A 164 -15.94 -25.40 -9.29
CA GLU A 164 -15.30 -26.20 -8.25
C GLU A 164 -13.79 -25.95 -8.15
N ASP A 165 -13.12 -25.82 -9.29
CA ASP A 165 -11.68 -25.58 -9.41
C ASP A 165 -11.31 -24.10 -9.17
N HIS A 166 -12.30 -23.21 -9.11
CA HIS A 166 -12.10 -21.81 -8.72
C HIS A 166 -11.89 -21.73 -7.21
N PRO A 167 -10.66 -21.54 -6.70
CA PRO A 167 -10.54 -21.09 -5.33
C PRO A 167 -11.29 -19.76 -5.18
N LEU A 168 -11.78 -19.47 -3.97
CA LEU A 168 -12.18 -18.13 -3.56
C LEU A 168 -10.93 -17.23 -3.50
N SER A 169 -10.24 -17.04 -4.60
CA SER A 169 -9.07 -16.18 -4.70
C SER A 169 -9.50 -14.80 -5.13
N LEU A 170 -9.17 -13.81 -4.30
CA LEU A 170 -9.34 -12.42 -4.63
C LEU A 170 -8.13 -11.98 -5.46
N PRO A 171 -8.29 -11.59 -6.74
CA PRO A 171 -7.19 -11.23 -7.65
C PRO A 171 -6.65 -9.81 -7.39
N ILE A 172 -6.70 -9.39 -6.12
CA ILE A 172 -6.30 -8.06 -5.67
C ILE A 172 -5.33 -8.25 -4.52
N LEU A 173 -4.06 -7.96 -4.79
CA LEU A 173 -3.04 -7.89 -3.75
C LEU A 173 -2.91 -6.44 -3.27
N ILE A 174 -2.87 -6.27 -1.95
CA ILE A 174 -2.59 -4.97 -1.32
C ILE A 174 -1.25 -5.08 -0.60
N GLN A 175 -0.33 -4.17 -0.93
CA GLN A 175 1.01 -4.12 -0.34
C GLN A 175 1.25 -2.74 0.27
N ALA A 176 1.73 -2.71 1.51
CA ALA A 176 2.32 -1.50 2.08
C ALA A 176 3.74 -1.32 1.52
N ILE A 177 4.01 -0.13 1.01
CA ILE A 177 5.32 0.24 0.46
C ILE A 177 5.97 1.24 1.40
N ASN A 178 7.24 1.03 1.70
CA ASN A 178 8.02 2.01 2.46
C ASN A 178 7.99 3.36 1.74
N PRO A 179 7.54 4.45 2.39
CA PRO A 179 7.50 5.81 1.80
C PRO A 179 8.81 6.26 1.15
N HIS A 180 9.96 5.77 1.63
CA HIS A 180 11.28 6.07 1.07
C HIS A 180 11.40 5.69 -0.42
N ASN A 181 10.66 4.67 -0.85
CA ASN A 181 10.68 4.16 -2.22
C ASN A 181 9.74 4.93 -3.17
N VAL A 182 9.06 5.96 -2.67
CA VAL A 182 8.06 6.72 -3.44
C VAL A 182 8.60 8.09 -3.82
N MET A 183 8.34 8.49 -5.06
CA MET A 183 8.65 9.81 -5.59
C MET A 183 7.33 10.56 -5.76
N LEU A 184 6.99 11.41 -4.80
CA LEU A 184 5.77 12.23 -4.85
C LEU A 184 5.85 13.22 -6.01
N ASP A 185 4.82 13.27 -6.84
CA ASP A 185 4.77 14.17 -7.99
C ASP A 185 5.01 15.63 -7.55
N PRO A 186 6.11 16.27 -7.97
CA PRO A 186 6.47 17.60 -7.50
C PRO A 186 5.73 18.70 -8.27
N SER A 187 5.04 18.36 -9.36
CA SER A 187 4.19 19.28 -10.11
C SER A 187 2.87 19.56 -9.41
N TYR A 188 2.46 18.68 -8.47
CA TYR A 188 1.27 18.86 -7.66
C TYR A 188 1.49 20.03 -6.67
N GLY A 189 0.92 21.20 -6.99
CA GLY A 189 1.13 22.45 -6.25
C GLY A 189 2.19 23.41 -6.83
N GLY A 190 2.70 23.12 -8.03
CA GLY A 190 3.56 24.06 -8.80
C GLY A 190 4.96 24.28 -8.22
N LYS A 191 5.52 23.30 -7.50
CA LYS A 191 6.83 23.43 -6.84
C LYS A 191 8.03 23.09 -7.74
N LEU A 192 7.80 22.54 -8.94
CA LEU A 192 8.81 22.27 -9.97
C LEU A 192 8.31 22.59 -11.37
#